data_AF-A0A963Q7Q8-F1
#
_entry.id   AF-A0A963Q7Q8-F1
#
_cell.length_a   1.000
_cell.length_b   1.000
_cell.length_c   1.000
_cell.angle_alpha   90.00
_cell.angle_beta   90.00
_cell.angle_gamma   90.00
#
_symmetry.space_group_name_H-M   'P 1'
#
loop_
_entity.id
_entity.type
_entity.pdbx_description
1 polymer ?
#
loop_
_entity_poly.entity_id
_entity_poly.type
_entity_poly.pdbx_seq_one_letter_code
_entity_poly.pdbx_strand_id
1 'polypeptide(L)'
;LPAGLPLRLRKGMLDADLQLQFVQAQRTQFVIHGELQLSGVDLADGAGEPLLTLGQLSVGIDALRPLDKQVQIGTVALQSPHLLARRDAAGRLNLALATAGGVRVDPAAATAEAASEEPAWTASMQHLAVRDGTVSWHDAAVAPQAQLRLRDLTVDVDDLVWPMERAAQFKGAMLLQSLADRAQDRAGAAPAGDGSTTARLAFDGRATDREAALALTVAEAPLRLAAPYLAQFIEPQLHGQLDASMELRWGERGLQVAVPSLTLDRLALVRSGGAAPQELAQVQRIAVSSAAVDLDRRTLQLERLEIRQPRLAVTRAADQRWMFESWLKPAVTAGEPKAQAAAGAGGAPWTGAVAQARVIDGTVRFEDAAHARPV
;
A
#
# COMPACT_ATOMS: atom_id res chain seq x y z
N LEU A 1 -3.80 21.47 19.45
CA LEU A 1 -3.88 21.17 18.00
C LEU A 1 -4.25 22.46 17.27
N PRO A 2 -3.67 22.75 16.08
CA PRO A 2 -4.12 23.85 15.24
C PRO A 2 -5.64 23.80 14.98
N ALA A 3 -6.31 24.96 14.99
CA ALA A 3 -7.77 25.05 14.91
C ALA A 3 -8.39 24.51 13.60
N GLY A 4 -7.58 24.37 12.53
CA GLY A 4 -8.04 23.88 11.22
C GLY A 4 -7.92 22.37 10.99
N LEU A 5 -7.40 21.59 11.95
CA LEU A 5 -7.30 20.15 11.79
C LEU A 5 -8.62 19.47 12.24
N PRO A 6 -9.22 18.60 11.42
CA PRO A 6 -10.41 17.84 11.77
C PRO A 6 -10.06 16.67 12.72
N LEU A 7 -9.35 16.96 13.81
CA LEU A 7 -8.85 16.02 14.79
C LEU A 7 -9.16 16.51 16.20
N ARG A 8 -9.51 15.60 17.09
CA ARG A 8 -9.79 15.88 18.51
C ARG A 8 -8.86 15.07 19.39
N LEU A 9 -7.99 15.75 20.14
CA LEU A 9 -7.18 15.13 21.18
C LEU A 9 -8.07 14.85 22.40
N ARG A 10 -8.25 13.57 22.72
CA ARG A 10 -9.03 13.11 23.89
C ARG A 10 -8.15 12.91 25.12
N LYS A 11 -6.95 12.36 24.91
CA LYS A 11 -5.97 12.08 25.96
C LYS A 11 -4.55 12.26 25.41
N GLY A 12 -3.62 12.65 26.27
CA GLY A 12 -2.19 12.67 26.03
C GLY A 12 -1.48 13.39 27.17
N MET A 13 -0.27 12.95 27.51
CA MET A 13 0.59 13.62 28.49
C MET A 13 1.88 14.04 27.78
N LEU A 14 2.22 15.33 27.86
CA LEU A 14 3.44 15.88 27.30
C LEU A 14 4.41 16.14 28.46
N ASP A 15 5.56 15.47 28.40
CA ASP A 15 6.71 15.68 29.26
C ASP A 15 7.80 16.37 28.43
N ALA A 16 8.47 17.34 29.03
CA ALA A 16 9.50 18.12 28.37
C ALA A 16 10.65 18.40 29.34
N ASP A 17 11.84 17.91 29.00
CA ASP A 17 13.09 18.29 29.66
C ASP A 17 13.94 19.07 28.66
N LEU A 18 13.94 20.39 28.81
CA LEU A 18 14.55 21.31 27.85
C LEU A 18 15.57 22.22 28.54
N GLN A 19 16.73 22.35 27.91
CA GLN A 19 17.75 23.31 28.28
C GLN A 19 17.80 24.41 27.22
N LEU A 20 17.68 25.65 27.68
CA LEU A 20 17.70 26.85 26.83
C LEU A 20 19.01 27.58 27.05
N GLN A 21 19.81 27.69 26.00
CA GLN A 21 21.07 28.43 26.03
C GLN A 21 20.94 29.69 25.19
N PHE A 22 21.16 30.83 25.85
CA PHE A 22 21.20 32.14 25.22
C PHE A 22 22.57 32.77 25.40
N VAL A 23 23.24 33.11 24.31
CA VAL A 23 24.55 33.75 24.31
C VAL A 23 24.46 35.05 23.53
N GLN A 24 24.74 36.17 24.21
CA GLN A 24 24.80 37.49 23.59
C GLN A 24 26.26 37.92 23.49
N ALA A 25 26.89 37.61 22.36
CA ALA A 25 28.24 38.03 21.98
C ALA A 25 28.19 38.91 20.72
N GLN A 26 29.18 38.83 19.83
CA GLN A 26 29.12 39.54 18.54
C GLN A 26 27.93 39.09 17.67
N ARG A 27 27.47 37.85 17.85
CA ARG A 27 26.24 37.31 17.26
C ARG A 27 25.38 36.72 18.36
N THR A 28 24.10 37.08 18.39
CA THR A 28 23.13 36.47 19.31
C THR A 28 22.88 35.02 18.91
N GLN A 29 23.06 34.10 19.86
CA GLN A 29 22.78 32.69 19.67
C GLN A 29 21.69 32.26 20.66
N PHE A 30 20.71 31.52 20.15
CA PHE A 30 19.67 30.90 20.96
C PHE A 30 19.56 29.44 20.53
N VAL A 31 19.88 28.53 21.45
CA VAL A 31 19.90 27.08 21.22
C VAL A 31 19.00 26.41 22.23
N ILE A 32 18.16 25.50 21.76
CA ILE A 32 17.32 24.64 22.57
C ILE A 32 17.75 23.19 22.32
N HIS A 33 18.01 22.44 23.37
CA HIS A 33 18.27 20.99 23.30
C HIS A 33 17.60 20.29 24.47
N GLY A 34 17.36 18.98 24.34
CA GLY A 34 16.69 18.20 25.36
C GLY A 34 15.76 17.14 24.77
N GLU A 35 14.82 16.65 25.57
CA GLU A 35 13.89 15.59 25.19
C GLU A 35 12.43 16.05 25.34
N LEU A 36 11.61 15.68 24.36
CA LEU A 36 10.16 15.77 24.43
C LEU A 36 9.59 14.37 24.40
N GLN A 37 8.67 14.08 25.31
CA GLN A 37 7.95 12.82 25.34
C GLN A 37 6.45 13.08 25.35
N LEU A 38 5.71 12.36 24.51
CA LEU A 38 4.26 12.38 24.47
C LEU A 38 3.77 10.96 24.70
N SER A 39 2.97 10.73 25.74
CA SER A 39 2.51 9.39 26.13
C SER A 39 0.97 9.29 26.19
N GLY A 40 0.47 8.08 25.92
CA GLY A 40 -0.95 7.73 26.04
C GLY A 40 -1.88 8.59 25.20
N VAL A 41 -1.48 8.90 23.96
CA VAL A 41 -2.26 9.72 23.04
C VAL A 41 -3.49 8.96 22.56
N ASP A 42 -4.64 9.62 22.61
CA ASP A 42 -5.88 9.18 21.97
C ASP A 42 -6.43 10.34 21.12
N LEU A 43 -6.45 10.12 19.82
CA LEU A 43 -6.94 11.05 18.82
C LEU A 43 -8.18 10.47 18.14
N ALA A 44 -9.21 11.30 18.08
CA ALA A 44 -10.41 11.06 17.29
C ALA A 44 -10.43 11.95 16.05
N ASP A 45 -11.19 11.53 15.04
CA ASP A 45 -11.47 12.35 13.87
C ASP A 45 -12.49 13.47 14.16
N GLY A 46 -12.85 14.25 13.13
CA GLY A 46 -13.79 15.36 13.24
C GLY A 46 -15.23 14.92 13.61
N ALA A 47 -15.60 13.67 13.32
CA ALA A 47 -16.86 13.08 13.74
C ALA A 47 -16.81 12.58 15.20
N GLY A 48 -15.62 12.54 15.81
CA GLY A 48 -15.42 12.02 17.14
C GLY A 48 -15.32 10.50 17.17
N GLU A 49 -14.95 9.84 16.07
CA GLU A 49 -14.65 8.40 16.03
C GLU A 49 -13.15 8.17 16.33
N PRO A 50 -12.76 7.03 16.96
CA PRO A 50 -11.35 6.71 17.18
C PRO A 50 -10.56 6.71 15.87
N LEU A 51 -9.39 7.36 15.87
CA LEU A 51 -8.52 7.45 14.69
C LEU A 51 -7.12 6.92 14.97
N LEU A 52 -6.44 7.45 15.99
CA LEU A 52 -5.06 7.10 16.30
C LEU A 52 -4.89 7.00 17.81
N THR A 53 -4.36 5.87 18.28
CA THR A 53 -3.76 5.80 19.62
C THR A 53 -2.26 5.64 19.50
N LEU A 54 -1.52 6.18 20.47
CA LEU A 54 -0.06 6.07 20.52
C LEU A 54 0.37 5.87 21.95
N GLY A 55 1.12 4.79 22.20
CA GLY A 55 1.68 4.50 23.51
C GLY A 55 2.66 5.58 23.93
N GLN A 56 3.65 5.85 23.08
CA GLN A 56 4.69 6.84 23.34
C GLN A 56 5.27 7.40 22.03
N LEU A 57 5.58 8.70 22.04
CA LEU A 57 6.48 9.38 21.12
C LEU A 57 7.60 10.02 21.94
N SER A 58 8.86 9.73 21.63
CA SER A 58 10.02 10.42 22.17
C SER A 58 10.75 11.17 21.04
N VAL A 59 11.17 12.39 21.30
CA VAL A 59 11.94 13.23 20.38
C VAL A 59 13.15 13.80 21.12
N GLY A 60 14.35 13.36 20.74
CA GLY A 60 15.61 13.93 21.19
C GLY A 60 16.02 15.09 20.29
N ILE A 61 16.05 16.30 20.83
CA ILE A 61 16.46 17.51 20.14
C ILE A 61 17.93 17.77 20.46
N ASP A 62 18.81 17.53 19.48
CA ASP A 62 20.24 17.80 19.62
C ASP A 62 20.51 19.30 19.62
N ALA A 63 19.87 20.03 18.69
CA ALA A 63 19.94 21.49 18.63
C ALA A 63 18.81 22.06 17.76
N LEU A 64 17.94 22.87 18.37
CA LEU A 64 17.05 23.79 17.67
C LEU A 64 17.63 25.21 17.78
N ARG A 65 17.96 25.81 16.64
CA ARG A 65 18.53 27.17 16.53
C ARG A 65 17.58 28.06 15.74
N PRO A 66 16.57 28.68 16.38
CA PRO A 66 15.54 29.43 15.66
C PRO A 66 16.09 30.64 14.89
N LEU A 67 17.11 31.31 15.44
CA LEU A 67 17.74 32.49 14.82
C LEU A 67 18.55 32.13 13.57
N ASP A 68 19.11 30.93 13.52
CA ASP A 68 19.83 30.40 12.36
C ASP A 68 18.91 29.59 11.42
N LYS A 69 17.64 29.38 11.80
CA LYS A 69 16.66 28.53 11.11
C LYS A 69 17.15 27.10 10.90
N GLN A 70 17.72 26.49 11.94
CA GLN A 70 18.25 25.12 11.90
C GLN A 70 17.59 24.23 12.95
N VAL A 71 17.30 22.99 12.57
CA VAL A 71 16.80 21.95 13.48
C VAL A 71 17.65 20.69 13.34
N GLN A 72 18.20 20.20 14.43
CA GLN A 72 18.92 18.94 14.50
C GLN A 72 18.22 18.05 15.52
N ILE A 73 17.66 16.96 15.03
CA ILE A 73 16.98 15.93 15.82
C ILE A 73 17.89 14.71 15.85
N GLY A 74 18.17 14.21 17.05
CA GLY A 74 18.91 12.97 17.23
C GLY A 74 18.02 11.79 16.89
N THR A 75 17.05 11.51 17.75
CA THR A 75 16.14 10.37 17.61
C THR A 75 14.68 10.78 17.66
N VAL A 76 13.86 10.14 16.83
CA VAL A 76 12.40 10.14 16.94
C VAL A 76 11.92 8.69 17.12
N ALA A 77 11.32 8.36 18.26
CA ALA A 77 10.85 7.00 18.54
C ALA A 77 9.34 6.97 18.77
N LEU A 78 8.62 6.15 18.01
CA LEU A 78 7.18 5.91 18.16
C LEU A 78 6.96 4.46 18.62
N GLN A 79 6.32 4.32 19.76
CA GLN A 79 5.99 3.03 20.36
C GLN A 79 4.49 2.76 20.30
N SER A 80 4.14 1.61 19.73
CA SER A 80 2.76 1.13 19.61
C SER A 80 1.77 2.14 19.00
N PRO A 81 2.09 2.79 17.86
CA PRO A 81 1.08 3.55 17.13
C PRO A 81 0.00 2.60 16.59
N HIS A 82 -1.26 2.90 16.85
CA HIS A 82 -2.40 2.18 16.28
C HIS A 82 -3.31 3.12 15.50
N LEU A 83 -3.30 2.97 14.18
CA LEU A 83 -4.14 3.72 13.26
C LEU A 83 -5.39 2.90 12.88
N LEU A 84 -6.57 3.50 12.97
CA LEU A 84 -7.81 2.98 12.39
C LEU A 84 -8.10 3.71 11.08
N ALA A 85 -7.78 3.06 9.96
CA ALA A 85 -8.08 3.55 8.63
C ALA A 85 -9.38 2.91 8.11
N ARG A 86 -10.30 3.74 7.62
CA ARG A 86 -11.63 3.35 7.18
C ARG A 86 -11.95 4.02 5.86
N ARG A 87 -12.49 3.25 4.92
CA ARG A 87 -13.16 3.74 3.71
C ARG A 87 -14.65 3.42 3.81
N ASP A 88 -15.49 4.46 3.79
CA ASP A 88 -16.94 4.28 3.85
C ASP A 88 -17.52 3.77 2.52
N ALA A 89 -18.81 3.41 2.49
CA ALA A 89 -19.48 2.92 1.29
C ALA A 89 -19.55 3.94 0.14
N ALA A 90 -19.36 5.23 0.43
CA ALA A 90 -19.23 6.29 -0.56
C ALA A 90 -17.78 6.48 -1.06
N GLY A 91 -16.86 5.63 -0.60
CA GLY A 91 -15.45 5.65 -0.97
C GLY A 91 -14.61 6.68 -0.23
N ARG A 92 -15.14 7.38 0.77
CA ARG A 92 -14.43 8.42 1.53
C ARG A 92 -13.56 7.81 2.63
N LEU A 93 -12.34 8.31 2.77
CA LEU A 93 -11.42 7.91 3.83
C LEU A 93 -11.64 8.76 5.09
N ASN A 94 -11.56 8.14 6.27
CA ASN A 94 -11.49 8.86 7.55
C ASN A 94 -10.11 9.51 7.79
N LEU A 95 -9.15 9.33 6.88
CA LEU A 95 -7.80 9.90 6.90
C LEU A 95 -7.72 11.25 6.20
N ALA A 96 -8.78 12.07 6.25
CA ALA A 96 -8.79 13.42 5.70
C ALA A 96 -7.91 14.37 6.54
N LEU A 97 -6.61 14.07 6.57
CA LEU A 97 -5.56 14.89 7.11
C LEU A 97 -5.27 15.97 6.05
N ALA A 98 -5.68 17.20 6.35
CA ALA A 98 -5.21 18.43 5.69
C ALA A 98 -5.64 18.73 4.24
N THR A 99 -6.82 18.32 3.77
CA THR A 99 -7.50 19.09 2.69
C THR A 99 -8.47 20.16 3.23
N ALA A 100 -8.76 20.15 4.53
CA ALA A 100 -9.60 21.14 5.22
C ALA A 100 -8.82 22.38 5.72
N GLY A 101 -7.54 22.50 5.36
CA GLY A 101 -6.69 23.66 5.60
C GLY A 101 -5.87 23.92 4.36
N GLY A 102 -6.56 24.13 3.22
CA GLY A 102 -5.92 24.61 2.02
C GLY A 102 -5.19 25.91 2.33
N VAL A 103 -3.88 25.84 2.57
CA VAL A 103 -3.01 26.81 1.96
C VAL A 103 -3.18 26.57 0.47
N ARG A 104 -4.18 27.25 -0.12
CA ARG A 104 -4.07 27.66 -1.51
C ARG A 104 -2.78 28.45 -1.58
N VAL A 105 -1.71 27.82 -2.03
CA VAL A 105 -0.70 28.58 -2.75
C VAL A 105 -1.39 28.89 -4.07
N ASP A 106 -2.17 29.98 -4.12
CA ASP A 106 -2.64 30.53 -5.38
C ASP A 106 -1.37 30.89 -6.18
N PRO A 107 -1.11 30.27 -7.35
CA PRO A 107 0.07 30.60 -8.15
C PRO A 107 -0.03 31.97 -8.84
N ALA A 108 -0.95 32.83 -8.42
CA ALA A 108 -1.35 34.01 -9.17
C ALA A 108 -1.50 35.24 -8.26
N ALA A 109 -0.38 35.73 -7.73
CA ALA A 109 -0.08 37.15 -7.52
C ALA A 109 1.35 37.30 -6.96
N ALA A 110 2.35 37.01 -7.77
CA ALA A 110 3.72 37.47 -7.52
C ALA A 110 4.09 38.45 -8.65
N THR A 111 3.58 39.68 -8.57
CA THR A 111 4.37 40.82 -9.02
C THR A 111 5.66 40.79 -8.22
N ALA A 112 6.76 40.58 -8.92
CA ALA A 112 8.11 40.51 -8.38
C ALA A 112 8.46 41.85 -7.70
N GLU A 113 8.29 41.89 -6.39
CA GLU A 113 9.09 42.74 -5.52
C GLU A 113 10.17 41.82 -4.95
N ALA A 114 11.43 42.14 -5.25
CA ALA A 114 12.59 41.38 -4.80
C ALA A 114 12.70 41.48 -3.27
N ALA A 115 11.94 40.64 -2.59
CA ALA A 115 12.16 40.35 -1.18
C ALA A 115 13.52 39.67 -1.07
N SER A 116 14.40 40.26 -0.27
CA SER A 116 15.64 39.63 0.19
C SER A 116 15.37 38.19 0.58
N GLU A 117 16.09 37.24 -0.02
CA GLU A 117 16.04 35.82 0.32
C GLU A 117 16.37 35.64 1.81
N GLU A 118 15.34 35.59 2.65
CA GLU A 118 15.54 35.16 4.02
C GLU A 118 16.07 33.72 4.01
N PRO A 119 17.02 33.36 4.89
CA PRO A 119 17.53 32.01 4.94
C PRO A 119 16.38 31.01 5.11
N ALA A 120 16.40 29.93 4.33
CA ALA A 120 15.43 28.85 4.43
C ALA A 120 15.76 27.96 5.64
N TRP A 121 14.74 27.28 6.18
CA TRP A 121 14.96 26.31 7.24
C TRP A 121 15.76 25.11 6.73
N THR A 122 16.76 24.70 7.52
CA THR A 122 17.45 23.43 7.35
C THR A 122 17.09 22.50 8.51
N ALA A 123 16.92 21.22 8.22
CA ALA A 123 16.62 20.23 9.25
C ALA A 123 17.42 18.95 9.03
N SER A 124 17.77 18.26 10.11
CA SER A 124 18.32 16.91 10.07
C SER A 124 17.72 16.05 11.16
N MET A 125 17.57 14.76 10.87
CA MET A 125 17.15 13.72 11.81
C MET A 125 18.07 12.53 11.65
N GLN A 126 18.80 12.16 12.71
CA GLN A 126 19.77 11.06 12.62
C GLN A 126 19.06 9.71 12.52
N HIS A 127 18.04 9.49 13.35
CA HIS A 127 17.31 8.23 13.40
C HIS A 127 15.81 8.42 13.72
N LEU A 128 14.95 7.68 13.04
CA LEU A 128 13.55 7.50 13.40
C LEU A 128 13.23 6.02 13.48
N ALA A 129 12.58 5.63 14.56
CA ALA A 129 12.10 4.27 14.81
C ALA A 129 10.59 4.26 15.04
N VAL A 130 9.88 3.39 14.34
CA VAL A 130 8.52 2.95 14.70
C VAL A 130 8.62 1.51 15.17
N ARG A 131 8.00 1.19 16.30
CA ARG A 131 7.97 -0.17 16.88
C ARG A 131 6.55 -0.54 17.31
N ASP A 132 6.22 -1.81 17.14
CA ASP A 132 4.91 -2.40 17.48
C ASP A 132 3.71 -1.68 16.87
N GLY A 133 3.91 -1.07 15.69
CA GLY A 133 2.84 -0.32 15.03
C GLY A 133 1.75 -1.25 14.47
N THR A 134 0.52 -0.77 14.47
CA THR A 134 -0.65 -1.49 13.96
C THR A 134 -1.49 -0.56 13.08
N VAL A 135 -1.98 -1.06 11.96
CA VAL A 135 -2.99 -0.39 11.14
C VAL A 135 -4.18 -1.34 10.98
N SER A 136 -5.33 -0.92 11.50
CA SER A 136 -6.61 -1.59 11.23
C SER A 136 -7.27 -0.93 10.03
N TRP A 137 -7.47 -1.69 8.96
CA TRP A 137 -8.09 -1.23 7.73
C TRP A 137 -9.49 -1.83 7.58
N HIS A 138 -10.49 -0.97 7.36
CA HIS A 138 -11.86 -1.38 7.06
C HIS A 138 -12.35 -0.69 5.80
N ASP A 139 -12.75 -1.46 4.80
CA ASP A 139 -13.27 -0.95 3.53
C ASP A 139 -14.70 -1.41 3.32
N ALA A 140 -15.64 -0.48 3.52
CA ALA A 140 -17.06 -0.68 3.26
C ALA A 140 -17.46 -0.25 1.83
N ALA A 141 -16.52 0.25 1.01
CA ALA A 141 -16.76 0.53 -0.41
C ALA A 141 -16.73 -0.75 -1.26
N VAL A 142 -16.31 -1.89 -0.68
CA VAL A 142 -16.30 -3.19 -1.35
C VAL A 142 -17.26 -4.19 -0.73
N ALA A 143 -17.73 -5.15 -1.54
CA ALA A 143 -18.64 -6.20 -1.13
C ALA A 143 -18.06 -7.58 -1.52
N PRO A 144 -17.75 -8.46 -0.55
CA PRO A 144 -17.87 -8.27 0.90
C PRO A 144 -16.94 -7.17 1.43
N GLN A 145 -17.25 -6.59 2.59
CA GLN A 145 -16.42 -5.55 3.19
C GLN A 145 -15.02 -6.09 3.50
N ALA A 146 -13.98 -5.33 3.17
CA ALA A 146 -12.61 -5.75 3.48
C ALA A 146 -12.26 -5.36 4.91
N GLN A 147 -11.70 -6.30 5.67
CA GLN A 147 -11.13 -6.04 6.99
C GLN A 147 -9.73 -6.63 7.04
N LEU A 148 -8.73 -5.77 7.10
CA LEU A 148 -7.32 -6.15 7.14
C LEU A 148 -6.66 -5.55 8.39
N ARG A 149 -5.65 -6.22 8.90
CA ARG A 149 -4.80 -5.69 9.97
C ARG A 149 -3.34 -5.86 9.60
N LEU A 150 -2.65 -4.74 9.53
CA LEU A 150 -1.20 -4.68 9.56
C LEU A 150 -0.79 -4.64 11.04
N ARG A 151 0.13 -5.50 11.44
CA ARG A 151 0.68 -5.56 12.81
C ARG A 151 2.19 -5.72 12.78
N ASP A 152 2.79 -5.58 13.96
CA ASP A 152 4.23 -5.71 14.18
C ASP A 152 5.01 -4.79 13.22
N LEU A 153 4.46 -3.61 12.92
CA LEU A 153 5.09 -2.63 12.05
C LEU A 153 6.36 -2.12 12.72
N THR A 154 7.46 -2.37 12.04
CA THR A 154 8.75 -1.79 12.35
C THR A 154 9.20 -0.95 11.18
N VAL A 155 9.64 0.27 11.46
CA VAL A 155 10.24 1.17 10.47
C VAL A 155 11.46 1.80 11.09
N ASP A 156 12.56 1.82 10.36
CA ASP A 156 13.76 2.58 10.67
C ASP A 156 14.03 3.54 9.51
N VAL A 157 14.33 4.79 9.83
CA VAL A 157 14.76 5.82 8.87
C VAL A 157 16.02 6.48 9.41
N ASP A 158 17.07 6.49 8.62
CA ASP A 158 18.38 7.01 9.00
C ASP A 158 18.79 8.19 8.10
N ASP A 159 19.48 9.16 8.71
CA ASP A 159 20.15 10.26 8.02
C ASP A 159 19.24 11.15 7.14
N LEU A 160 18.02 11.41 7.59
CA LEU A 160 17.12 12.34 6.89
C LEU A 160 17.62 13.78 7.02
N VAL A 161 17.79 14.46 5.90
CA VAL A 161 18.13 15.88 5.86
C VAL A 161 17.16 16.67 4.99
N TRP A 162 16.95 17.93 5.33
CA TRP A 162 16.17 18.88 4.55
C TRP A 162 16.97 20.17 4.32
N PRO A 163 17.09 20.63 3.05
CA PRO A 163 16.68 19.96 1.81
C PRO A 163 17.35 18.59 1.60
N MET A 164 16.70 17.67 0.89
CA MET A 164 17.16 16.27 0.71
C MET A 164 18.31 16.16 -0.33
N GLU A 165 19.46 16.75 -0.03
CA GLU A 165 20.67 16.70 -0.87
C GLU A 165 21.30 15.29 -0.92
N ARG A 166 21.02 14.46 0.09
CA ARG A 166 21.40 13.05 0.17
C ARG A 166 20.18 12.20 0.47
N ALA A 167 20.18 10.97 -0.04
CA ALA A 167 19.09 10.04 0.17
C ALA A 167 19.06 9.56 1.63
N ALA A 168 17.90 9.68 2.28
CA ALA A 168 17.64 9.03 3.55
C ALA A 168 17.49 7.52 3.30
N GLN A 169 18.02 6.70 4.21
CA GLN A 169 17.86 5.25 4.16
C GLN A 169 16.66 4.86 5.01
N PHE A 170 15.90 3.86 4.56
CA PHE A 170 14.78 3.37 5.33
C PHE A 170 14.56 1.88 5.12
N LYS A 171 14.12 1.21 6.17
CA LYS A 171 13.77 -0.21 6.13
C LYS A 171 12.63 -0.51 7.09
N GLY A 172 11.98 -1.63 6.89
CA GLY A 172 10.93 -2.05 7.78
C GLY A 172 10.36 -3.40 7.45
N ALA A 173 9.54 -3.89 8.38
CA ALA A 173 8.81 -5.13 8.22
C ALA A 173 7.45 -5.02 8.90
N MET A 174 6.51 -5.83 8.44
CA MET A 174 5.15 -5.90 8.96
C MET A 174 4.51 -7.24 8.63
N LEU A 175 3.48 -7.60 9.39
CA LEU A 175 2.60 -8.72 9.09
C LEU A 175 1.23 -8.19 8.65
N LEU A 176 0.76 -8.61 7.47
CA LEU A 176 -0.56 -8.26 6.96
C LEU A 176 -1.52 -9.44 7.11
N GLN A 177 -2.58 -9.26 7.88
CA GLN A 177 -3.55 -10.30 8.20
C GLN A 177 -4.94 -9.95 7.68
N SER A 178 -5.66 -10.93 7.13
CA SER A 178 -7.11 -10.82 6.90
C SER A 178 -7.89 -11.08 8.18
N LEU A 179 -8.81 -10.18 8.51
CA LEU A 179 -9.77 -10.31 9.62
C LEU A 179 -11.15 -10.79 9.14
N ALA A 180 -11.28 -11.19 7.88
CA ALA A 180 -12.53 -11.73 7.35
C ALA A 180 -13.06 -12.88 8.22
N ASP A 181 -14.38 -12.89 8.41
CA ASP A 181 -15.06 -13.73 9.38
C ASP A 181 -14.78 -15.21 9.12
N ARG A 182 -14.17 -15.91 10.10
CA ARG A 182 -13.88 -17.36 10.00
C ARG A 182 -15.14 -18.21 9.83
N ALA A 183 -16.34 -17.63 10.01
CA ALA A 183 -17.61 -18.26 9.71
C ALA A 183 -17.80 -18.50 8.19
N GLN A 184 -17.30 -17.61 7.34
CA GLN A 184 -17.35 -17.76 5.88
C GLN A 184 -16.33 -18.80 5.39
N ASP A 185 -15.22 -18.96 6.11
CA ASP A 185 -14.19 -20.00 5.87
C ASP A 185 -14.69 -21.43 6.15
N ARG A 186 -15.78 -21.59 6.92
CA ARG A 186 -16.41 -22.91 7.12
C ARG A 186 -17.41 -23.27 6.01
N ALA A 187 -17.89 -22.29 5.24
CA ALA A 187 -18.89 -22.49 4.19
C ALA A 187 -18.27 -22.77 2.81
N GLY A 188 -16.98 -22.48 2.62
CA GLY A 188 -16.20 -22.93 1.46
C GLY A 188 -15.15 -23.92 1.92
N ALA A 189 -15.17 -25.15 1.42
CA ALA A 189 -14.08 -26.09 1.66
C ALA A 189 -12.81 -25.54 0.99
N ALA A 190 -12.04 -24.76 1.73
CA ALA A 190 -10.73 -24.33 1.29
C ALA A 190 -9.89 -25.60 1.02
N PRO A 191 -9.18 -25.69 -0.11
CA PRO A 191 -8.33 -26.83 -0.38
C PRO A 191 -7.35 -27.03 0.78
N ALA A 192 -7.09 -28.29 1.13
CA ALA A 192 -6.21 -28.63 2.26
C ALA A 192 -4.87 -27.87 2.16
N GLY A 193 -4.56 -27.05 3.17
CA GLY A 193 -3.34 -26.25 3.24
C GLY A 193 -3.47 -24.74 3.00
N ASP A 194 -4.68 -24.19 2.85
CA ASP A 194 -4.96 -22.73 2.74
C ASP A 194 -5.18 -22.05 4.12
N GLY A 195 -4.43 -22.49 5.15
CA GLY A 195 -4.65 -22.08 6.54
C GLY A 195 -3.96 -20.77 6.95
N SER A 196 -3.05 -20.23 6.12
CA SER A 196 -2.41 -18.95 6.43
C SER A 196 -3.34 -17.80 6.08
N THR A 197 -3.55 -16.91 7.04
CA THR A 197 -4.30 -15.66 6.84
C THR A 197 -3.39 -14.44 6.84
N THR A 198 -2.07 -14.66 6.84
CA THR A 198 -1.05 -13.64 7.11
C THR A 198 0.04 -13.67 6.06
N ALA A 199 0.36 -12.50 5.50
CA ALA A 199 1.53 -12.26 4.66
C ALA A 199 2.63 -11.60 5.49
N ARG A 200 3.90 -11.88 5.18
CA ARG A 200 5.04 -11.10 5.68
C ARG A 200 5.48 -10.12 4.60
N LEU A 201 5.64 -8.87 4.98
CA LEU A 201 6.10 -7.80 4.09
C LEU A 201 7.36 -7.20 4.70
N ALA A 202 8.40 -7.04 3.90
CA ALA A 202 9.62 -6.36 4.30
C ALA A 202 10.06 -5.42 3.19
N PHE A 203 10.61 -4.27 3.56
CA PHE A 203 11.09 -3.29 2.60
C PHE A 203 12.40 -2.68 3.07
N ASP A 204 13.22 -2.28 2.10
CA ASP A 204 14.49 -1.59 2.30
C ASP A 204 14.70 -0.64 1.12
N GLY A 205 15.16 0.57 1.37
CA GLY A 205 15.27 1.55 0.33
C GLY A 205 15.99 2.82 0.74
N ARG A 206 16.06 3.72 -0.24
CA ARG A 206 16.63 5.05 -0.10
C ARG A 206 15.81 6.03 -0.92
N ALA A 207 15.61 7.24 -0.40
CA ALA A 207 14.84 8.27 -1.10
C ALA A 207 15.34 9.69 -0.80
N THR A 208 15.17 10.56 -1.79
CA THR A 208 15.19 12.02 -1.70
C THR A 208 13.81 12.58 -2.04
N ASP A 209 13.70 13.91 -2.15
CA ASP A 209 12.53 14.60 -2.66
C ASP A 209 12.36 14.43 -4.19
N ARG A 210 13.36 13.88 -4.89
CA ARG A 210 13.40 13.77 -6.37
C ARG A 210 13.51 12.34 -6.89
N GLU A 211 14.06 11.43 -6.10
CA GLU A 211 14.25 10.04 -6.50
C GLU A 211 14.02 9.07 -5.34
N ALA A 212 13.63 7.84 -5.64
CA ALA A 212 13.50 6.78 -4.65
C ALA A 212 13.83 5.42 -5.27
N ALA A 213 14.50 4.57 -4.50
CA ALA A 213 14.71 3.17 -4.81
C ALA A 213 14.24 2.32 -3.61
N LEU A 214 13.39 1.34 -3.88
CA LEU A 214 12.73 0.52 -2.86
C LEU A 214 12.77 -0.95 -3.28
N ALA A 215 13.39 -1.80 -2.47
CA ALA A 215 13.22 -3.24 -2.53
C ALA A 215 12.05 -3.64 -1.62
N LEU A 216 11.14 -4.47 -2.13
CA LEU A 216 9.99 -5.01 -1.41
C LEU A 216 10.02 -6.54 -1.53
N THR A 217 9.88 -7.22 -0.39
CA THR A 217 9.68 -8.67 -0.32
C THR A 217 8.31 -8.94 0.25
N VAL A 218 7.56 -9.78 -0.46
CA VAL A 218 6.27 -10.35 -0.05
C VAL A 218 6.49 -11.84 0.13
N ALA A 219 6.24 -12.36 1.33
CA ALA A 219 6.40 -13.78 1.61
C ALA A 219 5.10 -14.37 2.16
N GLU A 220 4.82 -15.59 1.73
CA GLU A 220 3.69 -16.42 2.16
C GLU A 220 2.32 -15.72 2.03
N ALA A 221 2.14 -14.78 1.10
CA ALA A 221 0.93 -13.97 1.02
C ALA A 221 -0.25 -14.75 0.44
N PRO A 222 -1.30 -15.06 1.22
CA PRO A 222 -2.43 -15.80 0.71
C PRO A 222 -3.30 -14.88 -0.16
N LEU A 223 -3.65 -15.33 -1.38
CA LEU A 223 -4.39 -14.51 -2.36
C LEU A 223 -5.77 -14.05 -1.85
N ARG A 224 -6.33 -14.75 -0.86
CA ARG A 224 -7.57 -14.38 -0.17
C ARG A 224 -7.50 -13.02 0.53
N LEU A 225 -6.31 -12.47 0.80
CA LEU A 225 -6.16 -11.08 1.28
C LEU A 225 -6.79 -10.07 0.30
N ALA A 226 -6.75 -10.37 -1.00
CA ALA A 226 -7.32 -9.54 -2.05
C ALA A 226 -8.76 -9.94 -2.41
N ALA A 227 -9.34 -10.99 -1.81
CA ALA A 227 -10.65 -11.51 -2.20
C ALA A 227 -11.79 -10.47 -2.15
N PRO A 228 -11.91 -9.58 -1.14
CA PRO A 228 -12.92 -8.52 -1.14
C PRO A 228 -12.85 -7.60 -2.36
N TYR A 229 -11.64 -7.34 -2.85
CA TYR A 229 -11.38 -6.47 -3.99
C TYR A 229 -11.60 -7.19 -5.32
N LEU A 230 -11.18 -8.45 -5.41
CA LEU A 230 -11.38 -9.27 -6.60
C LEU A 230 -12.86 -9.64 -6.80
N ALA A 231 -13.61 -9.83 -5.72
CA ALA A 231 -15.03 -10.15 -5.77
C ALA A 231 -15.89 -9.11 -6.52
N GLN A 232 -15.36 -7.91 -6.78
CA GLN A 232 -16.02 -6.89 -7.58
C GLN A 232 -15.98 -7.17 -9.08
N PHE A 233 -14.97 -7.93 -9.52
CA PHE A 233 -14.70 -8.18 -10.94
C PHE A 233 -14.90 -9.64 -11.30
N ILE A 234 -14.64 -10.55 -10.37
CA ILE A 234 -14.79 -11.99 -10.56
C ILE A 234 -15.79 -12.58 -9.57
N GLU A 235 -16.63 -13.51 -10.04
CA GLU A 235 -17.49 -14.33 -9.19
C GLU A 235 -16.73 -15.42 -8.42
N PRO A 236 -15.85 -16.22 -9.06
CA PRO A 236 -15.13 -17.25 -8.33
C PRO A 236 -14.05 -16.67 -7.42
N GLN A 237 -13.76 -17.40 -6.35
CA GLN A 237 -12.75 -17.06 -5.36
C GLN A 237 -11.38 -17.54 -5.83
N LEU A 238 -10.37 -16.67 -5.67
CA LEU A 238 -8.99 -16.96 -5.99
C LEU A 238 -8.25 -17.42 -4.73
N HIS A 239 -7.73 -18.64 -4.78
CA HIS A 239 -6.92 -19.25 -3.71
C HIS A 239 -5.49 -19.46 -4.20
N GLY A 240 -4.55 -19.50 -3.25
CA GLY A 240 -3.13 -19.71 -3.53
C GLY A 240 -2.26 -18.87 -2.62
N GLN A 241 -0.95 -19.07 -2.74
CA GLN A 241 0.08 -18.37 -1.98
C GLN A 241 1.04 -17.64 -2.92
N LEU A 242 1.32 -16.39 -2.62
CA LEU A 242 2.22 -15.51 -3.36
C LEU A 242 3.50 -15.27 -2.56
N ASP A 243 4.63 -15.48 -3.22
CA ASP A 243 5.94 -14.99 -2.82
C ASP A 243 6.50 -14.12 -3.95
N ALA A 244 7.00 -12.93 -3.62
CA ALA A 244 7.50 -11.99 -4.61
C ALA A 244 8.63 -11.13 -4.06
N SER A 245 9.59 -10.82 -4.92
CA SER A 245 10.59 -9.79 -4.72
C SER A 245 10.42 -8.75 -5.81
N MET A 246 10.37 -7.48 -5.42
CA MET A 246 10.11 -6.35 -6.30
C MET A 246 11.13 -5.24 -6.01
N GLU A 247 11.58 -4.55 -7.03
CA GLU A 247 12.36 -3.33 -6.93
C GLU A 247 11.62 -2.20 -7.64
N LEU A 248 11.31 -1.13 -6.92
CA LEU A 248 10.69 0.05 -7.46
C LEU A 248 11.74 1.15 -7.54
N ARG A 249 11.82 1.83 -8.68
CA ARG A 249 12.70 2.99 -8.89
C ARG A 249 11.88 4.13 -9.46
N TRP A 250 11.85 5.25 -8.76
CA TRP A 250 11.19 6.48 -9.16
C TRP A 250 12.23 7.61 -9.28
N GLY A 251 12.08 8.45 -10.30
CA GLY A 251 12.93 9.62 -10.54
C GLY A 251 12.57 10.29 -11.87
N GLU A 252 13.55 10.92 -12.53
CA GLU A 252 13.34 11.62 -13.82
C GLU A 252 12.78 10.74 -14.94
N ARG A 253 13.07 9.44 -14.89
CA ARG A 253 12.59 8.45 -15.85
C ARG A 253 11.23 7.86 -15.47
N GLY A 254 10.54 8.49 -14.52
CA GLY A 254 9.28 8.06 -13.94
C GLY A 254 9.40 6.74 -13.17
N LEU A 255 8.32 5.94 -13.10
CA LEU A 255 8.24 4.77 -12.23
C LEU A 255 8.57 3.48 -12.99
N GLN A 256 9.69 2.87 -12.61
CA GLN A 256 10.14 1.56 -13.07
C GLN A 256 9.95 0.52 -11.98
N VAL A 257 9.46 -0.65 -12.37
CA VAL A 257 9.27 -1.79 -11.47
C VAL A 257 9.99 -3.00 -12.04
N ALA A 258 10.99 -3.52 -11.33
CA ALA A 258 11.57 -4.81 -11.61
C ALA A 258 10.98 -5.85 -10.65
N VAL A 259 10.74 -7.06 -11.14
CA VAL A 259 10.25 -8.20 -10.36
C VAL A 259 11.25 -9.34 -10.57
N PRO A 260 12.35 -9.39 -9.79
CA PRO A 260 13.35 -10.46 -9.91
C PRO A 260 12.76 -11.86 -9.81
N SER A 261 11.79 -12.06 -8.90
CA SER A 261 11.10 -13.32 -8.74
C SER A 261 9.66 -13.12 -8.27
N LEU A 262 8.75 -13.89 -8.84
CA LEU A 262 7.38 -14.03 -8.36
C LEU A 262 6.97 -15.50 -8.50
N THR A 263 6.45 -16.08 -7.43
CA THR A 263 5.91 -17.44 -7.43
C THR A 263 4.51 -17.44 -6.85
N LEU A 264 3.58 -18.07 -7.58
CA LEU A 264 2.24 -18.37 -7.12
C LEU A 264 2.12 -19.88 -6.97
N ASP A 265 1.93 -20.34 -5.75
CA ASP A 265 1.77 -21.75 -5.42
C ASP A 265 0.31 -22.10 -5.15
N ARG A 266 -0.10 -23.27 -5.64
CA ARG A 266 -1.45 -23.85 -5.46
C ARG A 266 -2.56 -22.88 -5.85
N LEU A 267 -2.41 -22.23 -7.00
CA LEU A 267 -3.42 -21.34 -7.54
C LEU A 267 -4.68 -22.15 -7.87
N ALA A 268 -5.83 -21.75 -7.32
CA ALA A 268 -7.10 -22.37 -7.63
C ALA A 268 -8.20 -21.32 -7.77
N LEU A 269 -9.09 -21.54 -8.75
CA LEU A 269 -10.28 -20.74 -8.98
C LEU A 269 -11.48 -21.58 -8.54
N VAL A 270 -12.14 -21.17 -7.46
CA VAL A 270 -13.20 -21.97 -6.81
C VAL A 270 -14.52 -21.20 -6.84
N ARG A 271 -15.58 -21.83 -7.35
CA ARG A 271 -16.94 -21.31 -7.26
C ARG A 271 -17.62 -21.88 -6.02
N SER A 272 -17.99 -20.98 -5.12
CA SER A 272 -18.73 -21.26 -3.90
C SER A 272 -20.20 -20.92 -4.13
N GLY A 273 -21.02 -21.92 -4.48
CA GLY A 273 -22.44 -21.72 -4.81
C GLY A 273 -23.09 -22.99 -5.35
N GLY A 274 -23.53 -23.87 -4.45
CA GLY A 274 -24.11 -25.18 -4.75
C GLY A 274 -23.98 -26.14 -3.57
N ALA A 275 -24.31 -27.43 -3.76
CA ALA A 275 -24.19 -28.45 -2.71
C ALA A 275 -22.72 -28.76 -2.32
N ALA A 276 -21.76 -28.45 -3.19
CA ALA A 276 -20.31 -28.58 -2.95
C ALA A 276 -19.52 -27.49 -3.71
N PRO A 277 -18.36 -27.03 -3.19
CA PRO A 277 -17.46 -26.14 -3.92
C PRO A 277 -16.98 -26.76 -5.22
N GLN A 278 -17.00 -26.00 -6.31
CA GLN A 278 -16.55 -26.45 -7.61
C GLN A 278 -15.22 -25.78 -7.97
N GLU A 279 -14.17 -26.59 -8.17
CA GLU A 279 -12.91 -26.11 -8.72
C GLU A 279 -13.03 -25.94 -10.24
N LEU A 280 -12.83 -24.71 -10.71
CA LEU A 280 -12.99 -24.33 -12.12
C LEU A 280 -11.67 -24.43 -12.88
N ALA A 281 -10.57 -24.04 -12.22
CA ALA A 281 -9.22 -24.06 -12.76
C ALA A 281 -8.22 -24.20 -11.61
N GLN A 282 -7.12 -24.91 -11.84
CA GLN A 282 -6.01 -25.00 -10.89
C GLN A 282 -4.67 -24.91 -11.63
N VAL A 283 -3.67 -24.38 -10.95
CA VAL A 283 -2.26 -24.41 -11.37
C VAL A 283 -1.42 -24.70 -10.14
N GLN A 284 -0.60 -25.75 -10.18
CA GLN A 284 0.23 -26.10 -9.03
C GLN A 284 1.24 -25.00 -8.70
N ARG A 285 1.88 -24.44 -9.74
CA ARG A 285 2.84 -23.35 -9.60
C ARG A 285 2.89 -22.48 -10.85
N ILE A 286 2.88 -21.17 -10.66
CA ILE A 286 3.32 -20.18 -11.67
C ILE A 286 4.58 -19.54 -11.14
N ALA A 287 5.65 -19.55 -11.92
CA ALA A 287 6.90 -18.89 -11.59
C ALA A 287 7.29 -17.90 -12.69
N VAL A 288 7.59 -16.68 -12.27
CA VAL A 288 8.18 -15.62 -13.08
C VAL A 288 9.60 -15.39 -12.58
N SER A 289 10.57 -15.49 -13.48
CA SER A 289 11.95 -15.08 -13.23
C SER A 289 12.24 -13.85 -14.06
N SER A 290 12.51 -12.73 -13.41
CA SER A 290 12.82 -11.44 -14.02
C SER A 290 11.68 -10.88 -14.89
N ALA A 291 10.98 -9.88 -14.36
CA ALA A 291 10.11 -9.00 -15.12
C ALA A 291 10.55 -7.55 -14.97
N ALA A 292 10.39 -6.74 -16.01
CA ALA A 292 10.60 -5.31 -15.97
C ALA A 292 9.35 -4.61 -16.51
N VAL A 293 8.83 -3.65 -15.76
CA VAL A 293 7.67 -2.83 -16.10
C VAL A 293 8.11 -1.37 -16.09
N ASP A 294 7.89 -0.67 -17.19
CA ASP A 294 8.03 0.78 -17.29
C ASP A 294 6.61 1.33 -17.47
N LEU A 295 6.10 2.02 -16.45
CA LEU A 295 4.72 2.50 -16.43
C LEU A 295 4.50 3.69 -17.35
N ASP A 296 5.53 4.52 -17.56
CA ASP A 296 5.47 5.70 -18.42
C ASP A 296 5.51 5.32 -19.89
N ARG A 297 6.39 4.37 -20.25
CA ARG A 297 6.46 3.79 -21.59
C ARG A 297 5.41 2.71 -21.84
N ARG A 298 4.74 2.24 -20.78
CA ARG A 298 3.76 1.15 -20.82
C ARG A 298 4.34 -0.10 -21.46
N THR A 299 5.57 -0.44 -21.08
CA THR A 299 6.27 -1.62 -21.58
C THR A 299 6.40 -2.68 -20.50
N LEU A 300 6.16 -3.95 -20.84
CA LEU A 300 6.37 -5.11 -19.98
C LEU A 300 7.36 -6.07 -20.66
N GLN A 301 8.48 -6.36 -20.01
CA GLN A 301 9.40 -7.42 -20.44
C GLN A 301 9.41 -8.53 -19.41
N LEU A 302 9.19 -9.76 -19.85
CA LEU A 302 9.22 -10.95 -19.01
C LEU A 302 10.28 -11.90 -19.56
N GLU A 303 11.29 -12.24 -18.76
CA GLU A 303 12.36 -13.12 -19.20
C GLU A 303 11.89 -14.58 -19.25
N ARG A 304 11.30 -15.07 -18.14
CA ARG A 304 10.83 -16.45 -18.07
C ARG A 304 9.50 -16.57 -17.34
N LEU A 305 8.55 -17.23 -17.99
CA LEU A 305 7.30 -17.73 -17.42
C LEU A 305 7.31 -19.26 -17.39
N GLU A 306 7.07 -19.83 -16.23
CA GLU A 306 6.86 -21.27 -16.07
C GLU A 306 5.51 -21.54 -15.39
N ILE A 307 4.70 -22.37 -16.02
CA ILE A 307 3.38 -22.80 -15.52
C ILE A 307 3.43 -24.31 -15.36
N ARG A 308 3.35 -24.79 -14.12
CA ARG A 308 3.40 -26.23 -13.79
C ARG A 308 2.04 -26.76 -13.41
N GLN A 309 1.70 -27.90 -14.01
CA GLN A 309 0.48 -28.66 -13.79
C GLN A 309 -0.79 -27.79 -13.84
N PRO A 310 -1.01 -26.99 -14.92
CA PRO A 310 -2.29 -26.35 -15.09
C PRO A 310 -3.36 -27.42 -15.38
N ARG A 311 -4.49 -27.34 -14.68
CA ARG A 311 -5.68 -28.13 -15.00
C ARG A 311 -6.86 -27.20 -15.22
N LEU A 312 -7.51 -27.35 -16.37
CA LEU A 312 -8.62 -26.52 -16.77
C LEU A 312 -9.68 -27.37 -17.47
N ALA A 313 -10.95 -27.18 -17.08
CA ALA A 313 -12.09 -27.68 -17.82
C ALA A 313 -12.64 -26.59 -18.73
N VAL A 314 -12.50 -26.79 -20.03
CA VAL A 314 -12.98 -25.89 -21.08
C VAL A 314 -14.31 -26.42 -21.61
N THR A 315 -15.43 -25.93 -21.07
CA THR A 315 -16.78 -26.24 -21.56
C THR A 315 -17.40 -25.10 -22.39
N ARG A 316 -18.05 -25.46 -23.49
CA ARG A 316 -18.95 -24.59 -24.25
C ARG A 316 -20.37 -25.11 -24.14
N ALA A 317 -21.26 -24.30 -23.58
CA ALA A 317 -22.64 -24.70 -23.33
C ALA A 317 -23.49 -24.71 -24.60
N ALA A 318 -24.69 -25.31 -24.53
CA ALA A 318 -25.63 -25.42 -25.66
C ALA A 318 -26.10 -24.06 -26.20
N ASP A 319 -26.07 -23.02 -25.36
CA ASP A 319 -26.30 -21.62 -25.72
C ASP A 319 -25.07 -20.94 -26.35
N GLN A 320 -24.04 -21.72 -26.69
CA GLN A 320 -22.77 -21.30 -27.29
C GLN A 320 -21.87 -20.45 -26.40
N ARG A 321 -22.23 -20.28 -25.12
CA ARG A 321 -21.45 -19.50 -24.16
C ARG A 321 -20.29 -20.31 -23.61
N TRP A 322 -19.16 -19.64 -23.42
CA TRP A 322 -18.00 -20.23 -22.77
C TRP A 322 -18.11 -20.16 -21.25
N MET A 323 -17.56 -21.17 -20.57
CA MET A 323 -17.59 -21.24 -19.10
C MET A 323 -17.07 -19.98 -18.41
N PHE A 324 -16.05 -19.32 -18.98
CA PHE A 324 -15.38 -18.15 -18.40
C PHE A 324 -16.21 -16.88 -18.48
N GLU A 325 -17.21 -16.81 -19.36
CA GLU A 325 -18.10 -15.65 -19.44
C GLU A 325 -18.89 -15.46 -18.14
N SER A 326 -19.12 -16.54 -17.40
CA SER A 326 -19.75 -16.52 -16.08
C SER A 326 -18.79 -16.23 -14.93
N TRP A 327 -17.49 -16.03 -15.21
CA TRP A 327 -16.51 -15.73 -14.17
C TRP A 327 -16.40 -14.22 -13.92
N LEU A 328 -16.64 -13.40 -14.94
CA LEU A 328 -16.56 -11.94 -14.83
C LEU A 328 -17.92 -11.36 -14.45
N LYS A 329 -17.91 -10.42 -13.51
CA LYS A 329 -19.10 -9.61 -13.22
C LYS A 329 -19.23 -8.52 -14.29
N PRO A 330 -20.46 -8.25 -14.79
CA PRO A 330 -20.69 -7.09 -15.64
C PRO A 330 -20.20 -5.84 -14.92
N ALA A 331 -19.47 -4.96 -15.63
CA ALA A 331 -19.07 -3.69 -15.07
C ALA A 331 -20.34 -2.90 -14.69
N VAL A 332 -20.58 -2.72 -13.40
CA VAL A 332 -21.63 -1.84 -12.92
C VAL A 332 -21.14 -0.42 -13.14
N THR A 333 -21.66 0.25 -14.16
CA THR A 333 -21.51 1.70 -14.32
C THR A 333 -22.26 2.38 -13.17
N ALA A 334 -21.61 2.52 -12.02
CA ALA A 334 -22.11 3.37 -10.95
C ALA A 334 -22.22 4.79 -11.50
N GLY A 335 -23.41 5.40 -11.35
CA GLY A 335 -23.87 6.56 -12.09
C GLY A 335 -22.80 7.61 -12.40
N GLU A 336 -22.66 7.92 -13.68
CA GLU A 336 -21.89 9.06 -14.17
C GLU A 336 -22.34 10.34 -13.44
N PRO A 337 -21.47 11.07 -12.74
CA PRO A 337 -21.57 12.52 -12.82
C PRO A 337 -21.43 12.85 -14.31
N LYS A 338 -22.35 13.63 -14.86
CA LYS A 338 -22.25 14.20 -16.20
C LYS A 338 -21.08 15.19 -16.25
N ALA A 339 -19.86 14.69 -16.09
CA ALA A 339 -18.64 15.36 -16.41
C ALA A 339 -18.47 15.19 -17.90
N GLN A 340 -18.75 16.27 -18.62
CA GLN A 340 -18.45 16.43 -20.03
C GLN A 340 -17.06 15.85 -20.27
N ALA A 341 -17.01 14.70 -20.96
CA ALA A 341 -15.76 14.04 -21.30
C ALA A 341 -14.96 15.01 -22.16
N ALA A 342 -14.07 15.76 -21.52
CA ALA A 342 -12.84 16.16 -22.18
C ALA A 342 -12.20 14.84 -22.61
N ALA A 343 -12.24 14.56 -23.91
CA ALA A 343 -11.44 13.52 -24.54
C ALA A 343 -9.96 13.84 -24.25
N GLY A 344 -9.50 13.44 -23.09
CA GLY A 344 -8.16 13.66 -22.56
C GLY A 344 -7.37 12.36 -22.62
N ALA A 345 -6.55 12.25 -23.66
CA ALA A 345 -5.40 11.36 -23.78
C ALA A 345 -5.65 9.85 -23.53
N GLY A 346 -6.16 9.17 -24.57
CA GLY A 346 -5.88 7.74 -24.75
C GLY A 346 -4.36 7.54 -24.89
N GLY A 347 -3.66 7.31 -23.77
CA GLY A 347 -2.22 7.08 -23.81
C GLY A 347 -1.87 5.84 -24.64
N ALA A 348 -0.61 5.73 -25.07
CA ALA A 348 -0.13 4.63 -25.90
C ALA A 348 -0.56 3.25 -25.36
N PRO A 349 -0.88 2.28 -26.23
CA PRO A 349 -1.22 0.93 -25.78
C PRO A 349 -0.03 0.30 -25.07
N TRP A 350 -0.30 -0.61 -24.13
CA TRP A 350 0.75 -1.42 -23.52
C TRP A 350 1.43 -2.29 -24.58
N THR A 351 2.75 -2.35 -24.55
CA THR A 351 3.54 -3.29 -25.36
C THR A 351 4.27 -4.25 -24.43
N GLY A 352 4.40 -5.50 -24.83
CA GLY A 352 5.09 -6.47 -23.99
C GLY A 352 5.70 -7.62 -24.76
N ALA A 353 6.73 -8.22 -24.17
CA ALA A 353 7.42 -9.37 -24.71
C ALA A 353 7.67 -10.40 -23.60
N VAL A 354 7.49 -11.68 -23.96
CA VAL A 354 7.86 -12.82 -23.12
C VAL A 354 8.97 -13.58 -23.85
N ALA A 355 10.17 -13.61 -23.27
CA ALA A 355 11.30 -14.25 -23.94
C ALA A 355 11.21 -15.78 -23.89
N GLN A 356 10.78 -16.34 -22.76
CA GLN A 356 10.58 -17.78 -22.59
C GLN A 356 9.27 -18.06 -21.86
N ALA A 357 8.42 -18.89 -22.44
CA ALA A 357 7.23 -19.43 -21.80
C ALA A 357 7.26 -20.95 -21.84
N ARG A 358 7.05 -21.59 -20.69
CA ARG A 358 6.98 -23.05 -20.56
C ARG A 358 5.73 -23.45 -19.80
N VAL A 359 5.03 -24.45 -20.34
CA VAL A 359 3.95 -25.15 -19.66
C VAL A 359 4.38 -26.59 -19.46
N ILE A 360 4.31 -27.08 -18.22
CA ILE A 360 4.82 -28.39 -17.82
C ILE A 360 3.65 -29.19 -17.23
N ASP A 361 3.44 -30.43 -17.71
CA ASP A 361 2.45 -31.38 -17.20
C ASP A 361 1.01 -30.85 -17.15
N GLY A 362 0.60 -30.08 -18.17
CA GLY A 362 -0.75 -29.53 -18.27
C GLY A 362 -1.81 -30.54 -18.68
N THR A 363 -3.02 -30.41 -18.11
CA THR A 363 -4.20 -31.21 -18.47
C THR A 363 -5.36 -30.28 -18.83
N VAL A 364 -5.93 -30.45 -20.01
CA VAL A 364 -7.13 -29.70 -20.43
C VAL A 364 -8.22 -30.71 -20.75
N ARG A 365 -9.39 -30.55 -20.13
CA ARG A 365 -10.60 -31.29 -20.51
C ARG A 365 -11.48 -30.36 -21.34
N PHE A 366 -11.82 -30.76 -22.55
CA PHE A 366 -12.71 -30.00 -23.42
C PHE A 366 -14.08 -30.69 -23.50
N GLU A 367 -15.16 -29.92 -23.46
CA GLU A 367 -16.53 -30.40 -23.63
C GLU A 367 -17.33 -29.37 -24.43
N ASP A 368 -17.87 -29.75 -25.59
CA ASP A 368 -18.68 -28.86 -26.42
C ASP A 368 -20.11 -29.40 -26.56
N ALA A 369 -21.04 -28.74 -25.88
CA ALA A 369 -22.47 -29.02 -25.94
C ALA A 369 -23.22 -28.12 -26.93
N ALA A 370 -22.53 -27.26 -27.71
CA ALA A 370 -23.15 -26.39 -28.71
C ALA A 370 -23.72 -27.16 -29.92
N HIS A 371 -23.31 -28.42 -30.11
CA HIS A 371 -23.75 -29.27 -31.21
C HIS A 371 -24.74 -30.35 -30.73
N ALA A 372 -25.64 -30.79 -31.63
CA ALA A 372 -26.65 -31.82 -31.34
C ALA A 372 -26.08 -33.18 -30.90
N ARG A 373 -24.77 -33.40 -31.11
CA ARG A 373 -23.99 -34.48 -30.49
C ARG A 373 -22.82 -33.82 -29.73
N PRO A 374 -22.82 -33.85 -28.38
CA PRO A 374 -21.74 -33.27 -27.61
C PRO A 374 -20.42 -34.00 -27.86
N VAL A 375 -19.31 -33.25 -27.83
CA VAL A 375 -17.93 -33.76 -28.03
C VAL A 375 -17.11 -33.56 -26.77
#